data_AF-A0AAW0YH53-F1
#
_entry.id   AF-A0AAW0YH53-F1
#
_cell.length_a   1.000
_cell.length_b   1.000
_cell.length_c   1.000
_cell.angle_alpha   90.00
_cell.angle_beta   90.00
_cell.angle_gamma   90.00
#
_symmetry.space_group_name_H-M   'P 1'
#
loop_
_entity.id
_entity.type
_entity.pdbx_description
1 polymer ?
#
loop_
_entity_poly.entity_id
_entity_poly.type
_entity_poly.pdbx_seq_one_letter_code
_entity_poly.pdbx_strand_id
1 'polypeptide(L)'
;MISSTTVSTNIKGELVLGAGGKPLPPPYRSTGNEALDTLAFLHLLEQLKVQKRSGWIREGVKEPESISDHMCRMALMAMMIPSDSSQPLDIPRCVMMALVHDLAEAHVGDITPVEGVPAHVKHDLEEQAMDSFLNEMLGGEGNKDARARFRALFDEYEARETPESKLVKDLDRLELALQAVEYERSQDIRTLAPFFTGSVPNLEHPVVQKWGETLMEERRQLWASRGRAEEEAKGLGGQGVGTNVKKVNSA
;
A
#
# COMPACT_ATOMS: atom_id res chain seq x y z
N MET A 1 31.96 -13.56 -14.36
CA MET A 1 31.94 -14.59 -13.31
C MET A 1 30.51 -14.67 -12.81
N ILE A 2 29.92 -15.86 -12.81
CA ILE A 2 28.55 -16.07 -12.36
C ILE A 2 28.58 -15.85 -10.84
N SER A 3 28.00 -14.74 -10.38
CA SER A 3 27.93 -14.40 -8.96
C SER A 3 27.08 -15.46 -8.27
N SER A 4 27.67 -16.16 -7.29
CA SER A 4 26.95 -17.07 -6.41
C SER A 4 25.79 -16.31 -5.77
N THR A 5 24.55 -16.71 -6.06
CA THR A 5 23.35 -16.06 -5.53
C THR A 5 23.22 -16.42 -4.06
N THR A 6 23.90 -15.68 -3.21
CA THR A 6 23.78 -15.82 -1.75
C THR A 6 22.37 -15.37 -1.36
N VAL A 7 21.60 -16.24 -0.71
CA VAL A 7 20.23 -15.94 -0.27
C VAL A 7 20.24 -15.59 1.23
N SER A 8 19.36 -14.68 1.65
CA SER A 8 19.17 -14.34 3.07
C SER A 8 18.64 -15.54 3.88
N THR A 9 19.26 -15.79 5.04
CA THR A 9 18.84 -16.83 5.99
C THR A 9 18.67 -16.25 7.39
N ASN A 10 17.67 -16.72 8.15
CA ASN A 10 17.47 -16.30 9.54
C ASN A 10 18.54 -16.90 10.49
N ILE A 11 18.46 -16.58 11.79
CA ILE A 11 19.40 -17.07 12.83
C ILE A 11 19.45 -18.60 12.93
N LYS A 12 18.42 -19.30 12.43
CA LYS A 12 18.35 -20.77 12.37
C LYS A 12 18.85 -21.35 11.04
N GLY A 13 19.31 -20.51 10.12
CA GLY A 13 19.78 -20.92 8.79
C GLY A 13 18.65 -21.21 7.79
N GLU A 14 17.39 -20.86 8.10
CA GLU A 14 16.26 -21.03 7.19
C GLU A 14 16.18 -19.86 6.21
N LEU A 15 15.80 -20.15 4.97
CA LEU A 15 15.60 -19.14 3.92
C LEU A 15 14.57 -18.09 4.36
N VAL A 16 14.94 -16.82 4.31
CA VAL A 16 13.99 -15.72 4.50
C VAL A 16 13.30 -15.47 3.16
N LEU A 17 11.97 -15.59 3.18
CA LEU A 17 11.13 -15.47 1.98
C LEU A 17 10.35 -14.16 2.01
N GLY A 18 10.33 -13.47 0.87
CA GLY A 18 9.44 -12.35 0.60
C GLY A 18 8.20 -12.79 -0.18
N ALA A 19 7.59 -11.83 -0.88
CA ALA A 19 6.37 -12.03 -1.66
C ALA A 19 6.48 -13.20 -2.66
N GLY A 20 5.42 -14.00 -2.72
CA GLY A 20 5.32 -15.21 -3.53
C GLY A 20 6.22 -16.35 -3.06
N GLY A 21 6.69 -16.31 -1.81
CA GLY A 21 7.62 -17.31 -1.27
C GLY A 21 9.00 -17.27 -1.90
N LYS A 22 9.38 -16.12 -2.48
CA LYS A 22 10.67 -15.95 -3.15
C LYS A 22 11.78 -15.67 -2.13
N PRO A 23 12.94 -16.31 -2.26
CA PRO A 23 14.19 -15.90 -1.62
C PRO A 23 14.40 -14.39 -1.64
N LEU A 24 14.61 -13.77 -0.48
CA LEU A 24 15.05 -12.38 -0.44
C LEU A 24 16.49 -12.26 -0.98
N PRO A 25 16.80 -11.20 -1.76
CA PRO A 25 18.16 -10.94 -2.18
C PRO A 25 19.06 -10.70 -0.95
N PRO A 26 20.38 -10.91 -1.08
CA PRO A 26 21.29 -10.70 0.03
C PRO A 26 21.23 -9.23 0.49
N PRO A 27 21.42 -8.97 1.79
CA PRO A 27 21.38 -7.61 2.31
C PRO A 27 22.52 -6.80 1.72
N TYR A 28 22.23 -5.54 1.39
CA TYR A 28 23.26 -4.58 1.01
C TYR A 28 24.16 -4.28 2.23
N ARG A 29 25.44 -4.04 1.97
CA ARG A 29 26.40 -3.58 2.99
C ARG A 29 27.03 -2.30 2.50
N SER A 30 27.07 -1.29 3.37
CA SER A 30 27.69 0.00 3.10
C SER A 30 29.12 -0.19 2.59
N THR A 31 29.47 0.58 1.55
CA THR A 31 30.83 0.65 1.01
C THR A 31 31.70 1.63 1.79
N GLY A 32 31.12 2.41 2.71
CA GLY A 32 31.76 3.56 3.35
C GLY A 32 31.87 4.79 2.45
N ASN A 33 31.38 4.71 1.20
CA ASN A 33 31.29 5.83 0.28
C ASN A 33 29.83 6.28 0.16
N GLU A 34 29.52 7.41 0.81
CA GLU A 34 28.15 7.93 0.92
C GLU A 34 27.44 8.09 -0.43
N ALA A 35 28.14 8.53 -1.48
CA ALA A 35 27.54 8.72 -2.79
C ALA A 35 27.20 7.38 -3.46
N LEU A 36 28.07 6.37 -3.33
CA LEU A 36 27.81 5.03 -3.87
C LEU A 36 26.68 4.33 -3.10
N ASP A 37 26.66 4.47 -1.79
CA ASP A 37 25.62 3.88 -0.93
C ASP A 37 24.25 4.52 -1.21
N THR A 38 24.22 5.85 -1.38
CA THR A 38 23.01 6.59 -1.78
C THR A 38 22.53 6.16 -3.17
N LEU A 39 23.43 5.99 -4.14
CA LEU A 39 23.05 5.49 -5.46
C LEU A 39 22.49 4.07 -5.39
N ALA A 40 22.99 3.21 -4.50
CA ALA A 40 22.42 1.89 -4.27
C ALA A 40 20.96 1.97 -3.78
N PHE A 41 20.65 2.89 -2.87
CA PHE A 41 19.27 3.17 -2.47
C PHE A 41 18.42 3.61 -3.66
N LEU A 42 18.90 4.56 -4.47
CA LEU A 42 18.14 5.05 -5.62
C LEU A 42 17.91 3.97 -6.69
N HIS A 43 18.87 3.07 -6.90
CA HIS A 43 18.70 1.90 -7.76
C HIS A 43 17.69 0.90 -7.18
N LEU A 44 17.69 0.70 -5.86
CA LEU A 44 16.70 -0.13 -5.20
C LEU A 44 15.28 0.39 -5.40
N LEU A 45 15.06 1.72 -5.42
CA LEU A 45 13.73 2.31 -5.66
C LEU A 45 13.12 1.92 -7.02
N GLU A 46 13.93 1.52 -8.00
CA GLU A 46 13.41 0.97 -9.26
C GLU A 46 12.52 -0.25 -9.04
N GLN A 47 12.79 -1.03 -7.98
CA GLN A 47 12.01 -2.22 -7.67
C GLN A 47 10.53 -1.88 -7.45
N LEU A 48 10.19 -0.70 -6.92
CA LEU A 48 8.79 -0.26 -6.77
C LEU A 48 8.08 -0.03 -8.12
N LYS A 49 8.83 0.24 -9.20
CA LYS A 49 8.29 0.45 -10.56
C LYS A 49 8.06 -0.87 -11.30
N VAL A 50 8.93 -1.85 -11.06
CA VAL A 50 8.90 -3.13 -11.79
C VAL A 50 8.07 -4.19 -11.07
N GLN A 51 8.01 -4.14 -9.75
CA GLN A 51 7.17 -5.03 -8.97
C GLN A 51 5.71 -4.62 -9.13
N LYS A 52 4.91 -5.57 -9.61
CA LYS A 52 3.48 -5.39 -9.78
C LYS A 52 2.75 -5.87 -8.55
N ARG A 53 1.63 -5.21 -8.23
CA ARG A 53 0.82 -5.55 -7.06
C ARG A 53 0.29 -6.98 -7.14
N SER A 54 0.72 -7.81 -6.20
CA SER A 54 0.55 -9.26 -6.16
C SER A 54 -0.92 -9.67 -6.13
N GLY A 55 -1.77 -8.86 -5.49
CA GLY A 55 -3.22 -9.08 -5.44
C GLY A 55 -3.84 -9.16 -6.84
N TRP A 56 -3.48 -8.22 -7.72
CA TRP A 56 -4.01 -8.16 -9.09
C TRP A 56 -3.49 -9.28 -9.97
N ILE A 57 -2.20 -9.64 -9.84
CA ILE A 57 -1.61 -10.76 -10.57
C ILE A 57 -2.40 -12.05 -10.30
N ARG A 58 -2.73 -12.31 -9.02
CA ARG A 58 -3.45 -13.53 -8.62
C ARG A 58 -4.84 -13.61 -9.22
N GLU A 59 -5.55 -12.50 -9.31
CA GLU A 59 -6.89 -12.45 -9.94
C GLU A 59 -6.84 -12.42 -11.47
N GLY A 60 -5.64 -12.53 -12.07
CA GLY A 60 -5.48 -12.59 -13.52
C GLY A 60 -5.70 -11.25 -14.22
N VAL A 61 -5.58 -10.13 -13.50
CA VAL A 61 -5.60 -8.78 -14.09
C VAL A 61 -4.43 -8.67 -15.09
N LYS A 62 -4.72 -8.18 -16.30
CA LYS A 62 -3.71 -7.94 -17.33
C LYS A 62 -3.01 -6.61 -17.07
N GLU A 63 -1.68 -6.58 -17.24
CA GLU A 63 -0.85 -5.39 -17.01
C GLU A 63 -1.19 -4.67 -15.68
N PRO A 64 -1.05 -5.37 -14.53
CA PRO A 64 -1.35 -4.77 -13.24
C PRO A 64 -0.40 -3.59 -12.94
N GLU A 65 -0.89 -2.67 -12.12
CA GLU A 65 -0.15 -1.51 -11.65
C GLU A 65 1.09 -1.94 -10.85
N SER A 66 2.09 -1.08 -10.84
CA SER A 66 3.24 -1.21 -9.93
C SER A 66 2.93 -0.66 -8.54
N ILE A 67 3.76 -1.02 -7.55
CA ILE A 67 3.66 -0.45 -6.20
C ILE A 67 3.82 1.09 -6.25
N SER A 68 4.72 1.58 -7.10
CA SER A 68 4.91 3.02 -7.27
C SER A 68 3.69 3.74 -7.90
N ASP A 69 2.89 3.07 -8.74
CA ASP A 69 1.67 3.64 -9.30
C ASP A 69 0.62 3.88 -8.20
N HIS A 70 0.44 2.88 -7.33
CA HIS A 70 -0.41 2.94 -6.14
C HIS A 70 -0.01 4.10 -5.21
N MET A 71 1.26 4.15 -4.80
CA MET A 71 1.79 5.21 -3.93
C MET A 71 1.66 6.61 -4.56
N CYS A 72 1.85 6.71 -5.88
CA CYS A 72 1.70 7.97 -6.62
C CYS A 72 0.27 8.48 -6.57
N ARG A 73 -0.73 7.62 -6.84
CA ARG A 73 -2.14 8.05 -6.80
C ARG A 73 -2.58 8.38 -5.39
N MET A 74 -2.13 7.65 -4.37
CA MET A 74 -2.37 8.00 -2.97
C MET A 74 -1.84 9.39 -2.60
N ALA A 75 -0.62 9.73 -3.03
CA ALA A 75 -0.04 11.04 -2.79
C ALA A 75 -0.88 12.17 -3.40
N LEU A 76 -1.40 11.96 -4.63
CA LEU A 76 -2.33 12.90 -5.27
C LEU A 76 -3.67 12.98 -4.51
N MET A 77 -4.21 11.86 -4.04
CA MET A 77 -5.43 11.83 -3.23
C MET A 77 -5.27 12.60 -1.91
N ALA A 78 -4.11 12.51 -1.25
CA ALA A 78 -3.82 13.26 -0.03
C ALA A 78 -3.90 14.78 -0.26
N MET A 79 -3.43 15.27 -1.41
CA MET A 79 -3.51 16.69 -1.78
C MET A 79 -4.95 17.17 -2.03
N MET A 80 -5.90 16.27 -2.28
CA MET A 80 -7.30 16.59 -2.54
C MET A 80 -8.14 16.69 -1.26
N ILE A 81 -7.58 16.31 -0.10
CA ILE A 81 -8.29 16.41 1.17
C ILE A 81 -8.54 17.89 1.49
N PRO A 82 -9.80 18.31 1.68
CA PRO A 82 -10.11 19.69 1.97
C PRO A 82 -9.58 20.07 3.34
N SER A 83 -9.12 21.30 3.49
CA SER A 83 -8.73 21.84 4.78
C SER A 83 -9.92 21.91 5.72
N ASP A 84 -9.76 21.36 6.92
CA ASP A 84 -10.70 21.49 8.03
C ASP A 84 -10.01 22.26 9.16
N SER A 85 -10.53 23.44 9.52
CA SER A 85 -9.97 24.25 10.60
C SER A 85 -10.21 23.66 11.99
N SER A 86 -11.18 22.75 12.12
CA SER A 86 -11.49 22.05 13.38
C SER A 86 -10.59 20.83 13.61
N GLN A 87 -10.06 20.24 12.53
CA GLN A 87 -9.11 19.14 12.54
C GLN A 87 -8.05 19.37 11.47
N PRO A 88 -7.08 20.28 11.71
CA PRO A 88 -6.05 20.58 10.74
C PRO A 88 -5.16 19.35 10.55
N LEU A 89 -4.94 18.98 9.28
CA LEU A 89 -4.02 17.91 8.87
C LEU A 89 -2.79 18.50 8.20
N ASP A 90 -1.62 17.95 8.47
CA ASP A 90 -0.41 18.24 7.71
C ASP A 90 -0.43 17.48 6.38
N ILE A 91 -1.01 18.11 5.35
CA ILE A 91 -1.10 17.52 4.00
C ILE A 91 0.27 17.20 3.40
N PRO A 92 1.29 18.08 3.45
CA PRO A 92 2.65 17.72 3.07
C PRO A 92 3.17 16.45 3.74
N ARG A 93 2.91 16.26 5.04
CA ARG A 93 3.27 15.03 5.77
C ARG A 93 2.52 13.81 5.24
N CYS A 94 1.21 13.92 4.99
CA CYS A 94 0.41 12.85 4.39
C CYS A 94 0.95 12.43 3.02
N VAL A 95 1.31 13.40 2.16
CA VAL A 95 1.91 13.15 0.84
C VAL A 95 3.24 12.41 0.97
N MET A 96 4.12 12.87 1.86
CA MET A 96 5.40 12.19 2.09
C MET A 96 5.20 10.78 2.66
N MET A 97 4.24 10.59 3.57
CA MET A 97 3.93 9.28 4.16
C MET A 97 3.39 8.30 3.11
N ALA A 98 2.49 8.74 2.24
CA ALA A 98 2.00 7.92 1.12
C ALA A 98 3.16 7.43 0.21
N LEU A 99 4.17 8.26 -0.01
CA LEU A 99 5.37 7.92 -0.79
C LEU A 99 6.40 7.06 -0.04
N VAL A 100 6.18 6.75 1.24
CA VAL A 100 7.13 5.99 2.08
C VAL A 100 6.53 4.70 2.63
N HIS A 101 5.21 4.62 2.80
CA HIS A 101 4.59 3.52 3.54
C HIS A 101 4.95 2.12 2.99
N ASP A 102 4.88 1.92 1.67
CA ASP A 102 5.25 0.66 1.01
C ASP A 102 6.71 0.63 0.51
N LEU A 103 7.57 1.53 0.98
CA LEU A 103 8.97 1.60 0.53
C LEU A 103 9.74 0.29 0.80
N ALA A 104 9.42 -0.40 1.90
CA ALA A 104 10.01 -1.70 2.25
C ALA A 104 9.74 -2.78 1.20
N GLU A 105 8.63 -2.68 0.46
CA GLU A 105 8.27 -3.63 -0.60
C GLU A 105 9.25 -3.60 -1.78
N ALA A 106 10.09 -2.56 -1.90
CA ALA A 106 11.22 -2.57 -2.83
C ALA A 106 12.18 -3.76 -2.61
N HIS A 107 12.21 -4.31 -1.39
CA HIS A 107 13.01 -5.47 -1.03
C HIS A 107 12.15 -6.71 -0.73
N VAL A 108 11.10 -6.57 0.09
CA VAL A 108 10.29 -7.73 0.53
C VAL A 108 9.23 -8.15 -0.48
N GLY A 109 8.87 -7.25 -1.39
CA GLY A 109 7.75 -7.37 -2.33
C GLY A 109 6.36 -7.22 -1.68
N ASP A 110 5.33 -7.09 -2.51
CA ASP A 110 3.93 -6.95 -2.07
C ASP A 110 3.40 -8.28 -1.52
N ILE A 111 3.58 -8.49 -0.21
CA ILE A 111 3.10 -9.67 0.53
C ILE A 111 1.60 -9.50 0.83
N THR A 112 0.79 -10.38 0.26
CA THR A 112 -0.68 -10.33 0.38
C THR A 112 -1.21 -11.25 1.48
N PRO A 113 -2.41 -10.98 2.05
CA PRO A 113 -3.00 -11.82 3.09
C PRO A 113 -3.19 -13.30 2.72
N VAL A 114 -3.36 -13.61 1.43
CA VAL A 114 -3.58 -14.99 0.93
C VAL A 114 -2.31 -15.84 1.00
N GLU A 115 -1.14 -15.22 1.09
CA GLU A 115 0.13 -15.94 1.24
C GLU A 115 0.29 -16.56 2.64
N GLY A 116 -0.60 -16.24 3.58
CA GLY A 116 -0.63 -16.84 4.91
C GLY A 116 0.56 -16.46 5.80
N VAL A 117 1.35 -15.48 5.38
CA VAL A 117 2.41 -14.89 6.21
C VAL A 117 1.74 -14.16 7.38
N PRO A 118 2.06 -14.53 8.65
CA PRO A 118 1.49 -13.84 9.79
C PRO A 118 1.84 -12.35 9.79
N ALA A 119 0.91 -11.50 10.21
CA ALA A 119 1.10 -10.04 10.18
C ALA A 119 2.38 -9.57 10.89
N HIS A 120 2.74 -10.18 12.03
CA HIS A 120 3.99 -9.85 12.74
C HIS A 120 5.23 -10.22 11.93
N VAL A 121 5.22 -11.34 11.19
CA VAL A 121 6.34 -11.73 10.33
C VAL A 121 6.48 -10.76 9.16
N LYS A 122 5.37 -10.36 8.53
CA LYS A 122 5.38 -9.33 7.48
C LYS A 122 6.00 -8.03 8.00
N HIS A 123 5.52 -7.56 9.15
CA HIS A 123 6.03 -6.35 9.79
C HIS A 123 7.52 -6.46 10.11
N ASP A 124 7.98 -7.57 10.70
CA ASP A 124 9.39 -7.80 11.01
C ASP A 124 10.27 -7.76 9.75
N LEU A 125 9.78 -8.29 8.62
CA LEU A 125 10.50 -8.25 7.34
C LEU A 125 10.57 -6.82 6.78
N GLU A 126 9.48 -6.07 6.86
CA GLU A 126 9.41 -4.69 6.40
C GLU A 126 10.29 -3.76 7.25
N GLU A 127 10.27 -3.96 8.57
CA GLU A 127 11.15 -3.23 9.49
C GLU A 127 12.63 -3.53 9.21
N GLN A 128 13.01 -4.80 9.02
CA GLN A 128 14.38 -5.17 8.67
C GLN A 128 14.82 -4.56 7.33
N ALA A 129 13.94 -4.53 6.33
CA ALA A 129 14.22 -3.89 5.06
C ALA A 129 14.44 -2.37 5.24
N MET A 130 13.55 -1.72 5.99
CA MET A 130 13.67 -0.29 6.28
C MET A 130 14.97 0.03 7.02
N ASP A 131 15.31 -0.73 8.06
CA ASP A 131 16.55 -0.56 8.81
C ASP A 131 17.78 -0.74 7.92
N SER A 132 17.75 -1.70 6.99
CA SER A 132 18.85 -1.86 6.02
C SER A 132 18.99 -0.64 5.11
N PHE A 133 17.89 -0.11 4.57
CA PHE A 133 17.95 1.07 3.70
C PHE A 133 18.53 2.27 4.43
N LEU A 134 18.07 2.47 5.67
CA LEU A 134 18.40 3.64 6.48
C LEU A 134 19.82 3.57 7.07
N ASN A 135 20.27 2.40 7.50
CA ASN A 135 21.57 2.25 8.17
C ASN A 135 22.71 1.91 7.21
N GLU A 136 22.45 1.17 6.13
CA GLU A 136 23.50 0.75 5.19
C GLU A 136 23.57 1.66 3.96
N MET A 137 22.43 1.97 3.34
CA MET A 137 22.43 2.76 2.09
C MET A 137 22.39 4.28 2.35
N LEU A 138 21.65 4.71 3.38
CA LEU A 138 21.55 6.11 3.82
C LEU A 138 22.28 6.36 5.14
N GLY A 139 23.23 5.50 5.51
CA GLY A 139 23.94 5.53 6.78
C GLY A 139 24.86 6.74 6.99
N GLY A 140 25.33 7.35 5.89
CA GLY A 140 26.24 8.49 5.90
C GLY A 140 25.67 9.76 6.57
N GLU A 141 26.55 10.57 7.15
CA GLU A 141 26.16 11.78 7.89
C GLU A 141 25.46 12.81 7.01
N GLY A 142 25.77 12.87 5.72
CA GLY A 142 25.10 13.77 4.77
C GLY A 142 23.63 13.42 4.55
N ASN A 143 23.23 12.18 4.83
CA ASN A 143 21.86 11.69 4.66
C ASN A 143 21.03 11.72 5.96
N LYS A 144 21.57 12.22 7.08
CA LYS A 144 20.93 12.11 8.40
C LYS A 144 19.49 12.64 8.45
N ASP A 145 19.21 13.75 7.76
CA ASP A 145 17.90 14.39 7.76
C ASP A 145 16.90 13.58 6.93
N ALA A 146 17.35 13.05 5.79
CA ALA A 146 16.55 12.15 4.96
C ALA A 146 16.26 10.84 5.70
N ARG A 147 17.27 10.25 6.33
CA ARG A 147 17.16 9.04 7.15
C ARG A 147 16.14 9.21 8.28
N ALA A 148 16.26 10.29 9.05
CA ALA A 148 15.33 10.60 10.13
C ALA A 148 13.90 10.80 9.62
N ARG A 149 13.73 11.47 8.47
CA ARG A 149 12.43 11.68 7.86
C ARG A 149 11.77 10.38 7.40
N PHE A 150 12.51 9.50 6.71
CA PHE A 150 11.99 8.21 6.28
C PHE A 150 11.58 7.34 7.46
N ARG A 151 12.43 7.22 8.50
CA ARG A 151 12.08 6.45 9.70
C ARG A 151 10.83 6.99 10.38
N ALA A 152 10.76 8.30 10.59
CA ALA A 152 9.62 8.91 11.26
C ALA A 152 8.30 8.72 10.50
N LEU A 153 8.32 8.77 9.17
CA LEU A 153 7.12 8.55 8.34
C LEU A 153 6.69 7.09 8.33
N PHE A 154 7.66 6.16 8.22
CA PHE A 154 7.40 4.73 8.26
C PHE A 154 6.80 4.31 9.61
N ASP A 155 7.43 4.71 10.71
CA ASP A 155 6.96 4.39 12.06
C ASP A 155 5.57 4.93 12.36
N GLU A 156 5.31 6.16 11.91
CA GLU A 156 4.00 6.78 12.12
C GLU A 156 2.91 6.06 11.34
N TYR A 157 3.18 5.68 10.09
CA TYR A 157 2.24 4.90 9.29
C TYR A 157 1.96 3.53 9.94
N GLU A 158 2.99 2.82 10.38
CA GLU A 158 2.84 1.49 10.99
C GLU A 158 2.08 1.56 12.33
N ALA A 159 2.36 2.57 13.15
CA ALA A 159 1.69 2.78 14.44
C ALA A 159 0.19 3.11 14.29
N ARG A 160 -0.19 3.85 13.23
CA ARG A 160 -1.59 4.28 12.95
C ARG A 160 -2.25 5.06 14.09
N GLU A 161 -1.48 5.88 14.78
CA GLU A 161 -1.96 6.63 15.96
C GLU A 161 -2.36 8.07 15.62
N THR A 162 -1.66 8.71 14.69
CA THR A 162 -1.86 10.11 14.30
C THR A 162 -3.05 10.29 13.34
N PRO A 163 -3.67 11.48 13.27
CA PRO A 163 -4.66 11.79 12.24
C PRO A 163 -4.13 11.58 10.81
N GLU A 164 -2.89 11.96 10.55
CA GLU A 164 -2.22 11.81 9.25
C GLU A 164 -2.05 10.33 8.87
N SER A 165 -1.53 9.48 9.76
CA SER A 165 -1.37 8.04 9.47
C SER A 165 -2.69 7.32 9.25
N LYS A 166 -3.72 7.68 10.03
CA LYS A 166 -5.08 7.15 9.83
C LYS A 166 -5.65 7.57 8.49
N LEU A 167 -5.48 8.84 8.12
CA LEU A 167 -5.88 9.33 6.80
C LEU A 167 -5.14 8.57 5.69
N VAL A 168 -3.80 8.45 5.76
CA VAL A 168 -3.03 7.75 4.72
C VAL A 168 -3.46 6.28 4.63
N LYS A 169 -3.82 5.63 5.75
CA LYS A 169 -4.37 4.28 5.73
C LYS A 169 -5.74 4.18 5.05
N ASP A 170 -6.59 5.18 5.24
CA ASP A 170 -7.86 5.28 4.52
C ASP A 170 -7.66 5.52 3.01
N LEU A 171 -6.67 6.32 2.65
CA LEU A 171 -6.32 6.54 1.25
C LEU A 171 -5.80 5.25 0.60
N ASP A 172 -4.93 4.48 1.26
CA ASP A 172 -4.46 3.16 0.80
C ASP A 172 -5.66 2.23 0.52
N ARG A 173 -6.58 2.10 1.50
CA ARG A 173 -7.80 1.29 1.33
C ARG A 173 -8.63 1.78 0.14
N LEU A 174 -8.92 3.08 0.06
CA LEU A 174 -9.76 3.62 -1.01
C LEU A 174 -9.09 3.44 -2.38
N GLU A 175 -7.79 3.63 -2.48
CA GLU A 175 -7.02 3.50 -3.71
C GLU A 175 -7.13 2.06 -4.26
N LEU A 176 -6.98 1.06 -3.39
CA LEU A 176 -7.19 -0.36 -3.73
C LEU A 176 -8.59 -0.61 -4.33
N ALA A 177 -9.64 -0.09 -3.69
CA ALA A 177 -11.01 -0.24 -4.18
C ALA A 177 -11.26 0.52 -5.48
N LEU A 178 -10.69 1.70 -5.62
CA LEU A 178 -10.77 2.52 -6.82
C LEU A 178 -10.13 1.79 -8.00
N GLN A 179 -8.92 1.24 -7.81
CA GLN A 179 -8.24 0.48 -8.84
C GLN A 179 -9.02 -0.78 -9.25
N ALA A 180 -9.63 -1.49 -8.29
CA ALA A 180 -10.50 -2.62 -8.60
C ALA A 180 -11.63 -2.22 -9.55
N VAL A 181 -12.29 -1.07 -9.33
CA VAL A 181 -13.33 -0.57 -10.24
C VAL A 181 -12.76 -0.24 -11.62
N GLU A 182 -11.57 0.37 -11.71
CA GLU A 182 -10.93 0.66 -13.00
C GLU A 182 -10.61 -0.61 -13.80
N TYR A 183 -10.15 -1.67 -13.12
CA TYR A 183 -9.94 -2.97 -13.75
C TYR A 183 -11.25 -3.64 -14.15
N GLU A 184 -12.27 -3.61 -13.28
CA GLU A 184 -13.59 -4.14 -13.60
C GLU A 184 -14.19 -3.42 -14.82
N ARG A 185 -13.95 -2.11 -15.00
CA ARG A 185 -14.40 -1.33 -16.16
C ARG A 185 -13.65 -1.69 -17.44
N SER A 186 -12.32 -1.72 -17.37
CA SER A 186 -11.45 -1.78 -18.55
C SER A 186 -11.16 -3.20 -19.04
N GLN A 187 -11.37 -4.21 -18.20
CA GLN A 187 -11.04 -5.59 -18.49
C GLN A 187 -12.24 -6.53 -18.32
N ASP A 188 -12.19 -7.66 -19.01
CA ASP A 188 -13.18 -8.74 -18.85
C ASP A 188 -12.87 -9.56 -17.60
N ILE A 189 -13.18 -8.98 -16.44
CA ILE A 189 -12.97 -9.60 -15.13
C ILE A 189 -14.30 -10.13 -14.60
N ARG A 190 -14.27 -11.36 -14.06
CA ARG A 190 -15.46 -12.00 -13.50
C ARG A 190 -15.95 -11.28 -12.24
N THR A 191 -15.06 -10.98 -11.31
CA THR A 191 -15.34 -10.25 -10.06
C THR A 191 -14.02 -9.85 -9.40
N LEU A 192 -13.97 -8.68 -8.76
CA LEU A 192 -12.95 -8.31 -7.77
C LEU A 192 -13.57 -8.02 -6.39
N ALA A 193 -14.76 -8.55 -6.11
CA ALA A 193 -15.48 -8.34 -4.84
C ALA A 193 -14.63 -8.51 -3.56
N PRO A 194 -13.69 -9.48 -3.47
CA PRO A 194 -12.85 -9.64 -2.28
C PRO A 194 -12.03 -8.38 -1.91
N PHE A 195 -11.64 -7.55 -2.88
CA PHE A 195 -10.84 -6.34 -2.65
C PHE A 195 -11.63 -5.22 -1.93
N PHE A 196 -12.96 -5.28 -1.97
CA PHE A 196 -13.81 -4.28 -1.33
C PHE A 196 -14.08 -4.60 0.15
N THR A 197 -14.11 -5.87 0.53
CA THR A 197 -14.52 -6.32 1.88
C THR A 197 -13.56 -5.80 2.97
N GLY A 198 -12.26 -5.76 2.68
CA GLY A 198 -11.24 -5.23 3.58
C GLY A 198 -10.96 -3.73 3.43
N SER A 199 -11.60 -3.06 2.48
CA SER A 199 -11.31 -1.69 2.08
C SER A 199 -12.42 -0.72 2.53
N VAL A 200 -13.41 -0.46 1.68
CA VAL A 200 -14.41 0.61 1.86
C VAL A 200 -15.15 0.56 3.21
N PRO A 201 -15.55 -0.61 3.74
CA PRO A 201 -16.21 -0.68 5.04
C PRO A 201 -15.36 -0.20 6.23
N ASN A 202 -14.05 -0.12 6.07
CA ASN A 202 -13.09 0.23 7.13
C ASN A 202 -12.61 1.68 7.05
N LEU A 203 -13.15 2.50 6.15
CA LEU A 203 -12.80 3.92 6.05
C LEU A 203 -13.32 4.70 7.26
N GLU A 204 -12.51 5.61 7.80
CA GLU A 204 -12.79 6.36 9.02
C GLU A 204 -12.97 7.86 8.76
N HIS A 205 -12.17 8.45 7.87
CA HIS A 205 -12.19 9.88 7.55
C HIS A 205 -13.46 10.25 6.76
N PRO A 206 -14.27 11.22 7.21
CA PRO A 206 -15.60 11.50 6.63
C PRO A 206 -15.59 11.81 5.12
N VAL A 207 -14.56 12.52 4.64
CA VAL A 207 -14.42 12.83 3.21
C VAL A 207 -14.13 11.56 2.41
N VAL A 208 -13.27 10.69 2.94
CA VAL A 208 -12.84 9.46 2.24
C VAL A 208 -13.97 8.43 2.26
N GLN A 209 -14.74 8.35 3.36
CA GLN A 209 -15.98 7.57 3.44
C GLN A 209 -16.96 7.99 2.33
N LYS A 210 -17.18 9.29 2.14
CA LYS A 210 -18.07 9.79 1.08
C LYS A 210 -17.57 9.44 -0.33
N TRP A 211 -16.25 9.50 -0.56
CA TRP A 211 -15.66 9.02 -1.82
C TRP A 211 -15.89 7.53 -2.02
N GLY A 212 -15.66 6.71 -0.98
CA GLY A 212 -15.90 5.26 -1.00
C GLY A 212 -17.37 4.90 -1.25
N GLU A 213 -18.32 5.58 -0.61
CA GLU A 213 -19.76 5.39 -0.84
C GLU A 213 -20.15 5.67 -2.30
N THR A 214 -19.61 6.77 -2.85
CA THR A 214 -19.84 7.18 -4.24
C THR A 214 -19.26 6.16 -5.21
N LEU A 215 -18.03 5.70 -4.96
CA LEU A 215 -17.37 4.66 -5.76
C LEU A 215 -18.17 3.34 -5.74
N MET A 216 -18.71 2.96 -4.58
CA MET A 216 -19.53 1.76 -4.48
C MET A 216 -20.86 1.88 -5.23
N GLU A 217 -21.43 3.08 -5.34
CA GLU A 217 -22.58 3.33 -6.21
C GLU A 217 -22.20 3.22 -7.69
N GLU A 218 -21.08 3.80 -8.12
CA GLU A 218 -20.58 3.66 -9.49
C GLU A 218 -20.35 2.19 -9.86
N ARG A 219 -19.76 1.41 -8.95
CA ARG A 219 -19.56 -0.04 -9.12
C ARG A 219 -20.89 -0.76 -9.23
N ARG A 220 -21.89 -0.45 -8.39
CA ARG A 220 -23.23 -1.05 -8.48
C ARG A 220 -23.86 -0.80 -9.84
N GLN A 221 -23.78 0.43 -10.35
CA GLN A 221 -24.32 0.79 -11.67
C GLN A 221 -23.60 0.05 -12.80
N LEU A 222 -22.26 -0.05 -12.73
CA LEU A 222 -21.46 -0.85 -13.67
C LEU A 222 -21.96 -2.29 -13.76
N TRP A 223 -22.08 -2.98 -12.62
CA TRP A 223 -22.52 -4.38 -12.61
C TRP A 223 -24.00 -4.57 -12.94
N ALA A 224 -24.86 -3.59 -12.61
CA ALA A 224 -26.25 -3.58 -13.04
C ALA A 224 -26.37 -3.48 -14.57
N SER A 225 -25.58 -2.63 -15.22
CA SER A 225 -25.54 -2.53 -16.69
C SER A 225 -25.10 -3.83 -17.38
N ARG A 226 -24.39 -4.71 -16.66
CA ARG A 226 -23.95 -6.03 -17.11
C ARG A 226 -24.96 -7.14 -16.79
N GLY A 227 -26.07 -6.82 -16.13
CA GLY A 227 -27.06 -7.80 -15.68
C GLY A 227 -26.58 -8.73 -14.55
N ARG A 228 -25.52 -8.35 -13.81
CA ARG A 228 -24.88 -9.18 -12.77
C ARG A 228 -24.94 -8.57 -11.36
N ALA A 229 -25.82 -7.58 -11.13
CA ALA A 229 -25.93 -6.89 -9.84
C ALA A 229 -26.16 -7.84 -8.65
N GLU A 230 -27.03 -8.84 -8.79
CA GLU A 230 -27.31 -9.79 -7.70
C GLU A 230 -26.14 -10.73 -7.38
N GLU A 231 -25.36 -11.13 -8.39
CA GLU A 231 -24.18 -11.97 -8.21
C GLU A 231 -23.11 -11.22 -7.42
N GLU A 232 -22.83 -9.98 -7.79
CA GLU A 232 -21.82 -9.15 -7.12
C GLU A 232 -22.27 -8.69 -5.73
N ALA A 233 -23.56 -8.44 -5.52
CA ALA A 233 -24.09 -8.17 -4.18
C ALA A 233 -23.89 -9.37 -3.23
N LYS A 234 -24.04 -10.60 -3.73
CA LYS A 234 -23.72 -11.82 -2.98
C LYS A 234 -22.21 -11.99 -2.78
N GLY A 235 -21.40 -11.64 -3.78
CA GLY A 235 -19.94 -11.69 -3.72
C GLY A 235 -19.32 -10.80 -2.63
N LEU A 236 -19.98 -9.69 -2.29
CA LEU A 236 -19.64 -8.84 -1.13
C LEU A 236 -20.08 -9.42 0.23
N GLY A 237 -20.58 -10.67 0.26
CA GLY A 237 -20.98 -11.36 1.48
C GLY A 237 -22.27 -10.84 2.12
N GLY A 238 -23.12 -10.13 1.38
CA GLY A 238 -24.35 -9.55 1.93
C GLY A 238 -24.14 -8.41 2.93
N GLN A 239 -22.90 -7.93 3.10
CA GLN A 239 -22.63 -6.67 3.80
C GLN A 239 -23.06 -5.52 2.88
N GLY A 240 -24.34 -5.15 2.97
CA GLY A 240 -24.78 -3.86 2.47
C GLY A 240 -23.93 -2.80 3.15
N VAL A 241 -23.14 -2.05 2.37
CA VAL A 241 -22.54 -0.79 2.83
C VAL A 241 -23.70 0.02 3.41
N GLY A 242 -23.73 0.11 4.74
CA GLY A 242 -24.93 0.50 5.46
C GLY A 242 -25.37 1.89 5.05
N THR A 243 -26.59 2.00 4.53
CA THR A 243 -27.32 3.26 4.43
C THR A 243 -27.71 3.70 5.85
N ASN A 244 -26.73 4.05 6.70
CA ASN A 244 -27.00 4.70 7.99
C ASN A 244 -26.88 6.21 7.84
N VAL A 245 -27.70 6.76 6.93
CA VAL A 245 -28.05 8.18 7.00
C VAL A 245 -28.98 8.32 8.19
N LYS A 246 -28.46 8.79 9.33
CA LYS A 246 -29.30 9.45 10.33
C LYS A 246 -30.02 10.57 9.60
N LYS A 247 -31.34 10.43 9.43
CA LYS A 247 -32.21 11.54 9.03
C LYS A 247 -31.91 12.69 9.99
N VAL A 248 -31.28 13.74 9.48
CA VAL A 248 -31.26 15.04 10.14
C VAL A 248 -32.72 15.50 10.09
N ASN A 249 -33.43 15.33 11.21
CA ASN A 249 -34.74 15.93 11.38
C ASN A 249 -34.55 17.44 11.38
N SER A 250 -35.09 18.09 10.35
CA SER A 250 -35.36 19.51 10.34
C SER A 250 -36.34 19.85 11.47
N ALA A 251 -35.89 20.66 12.42
CA ALA A 251 -36.71 21.49 13.30
C ALA A 251 -36.09 22.89 13.32
#